data_AF-A0A6V7JVZ1-F1
#
_entry.id   AF-A0A6V7JVZ1-F1
#
_cell.length_a   1.000
_cell.length_b   1.000
_cell.length_c   1.000
_cell.angle_alpha   90.00
_cell.angle_beta   90.00
_cell.angle_gamma   90.00
#
_symmetry.space_group_name_H-M   'P 1'
#
loop_
_entity.id
_entity.type
_entity.pdbx_description
1 polymer ?
#
loop_
_entity_poly.entity_id
_entity_poly.type
_entity_poly.pdbx_seq_one_letter_code
_entity_poly.pdbx_strand_id
1 'polypeptide(L)'
;NLRFGRFHTHLKLTYLPLVNRYVELMETSIAQSIHKGFEKERWEIKSNGCATSEDLFWKLDALQAFIANLHWPCSDYATVLEHRLKHLAADMTEQCIQKTDAAFQQWLKKGVTFISTDYILPSEMCAMVNVVLDARNQSFKLCTVKAVDS
;
A
#
# COMPACT_ATOMS: atom_id res chain seq x y z
N ASN A 1 6.22 -39.09 9.34
CA ASN A 1 7.35 -38.28 8.81
C ASN A 1 6.97 -37.62 7.50
N LEU A 2 6.26 -36.48 7.54
CA LEU A 2 5.87 -35.71 6.35
C LEU A 2 6.69 -34.42 6.16
N ARG A 3 7.33 -33.89 7.21
CA ARG A 3 8.26 -32.78 7.07
C ARG A 3 9.48 -33.22 6.24
N PHE A 4 9.77 -32.49 5.15
CA PHE A 4 10.91 -32.68 4.24
C PHE A 4 10.85 -33.89 3.27
N GLY A 5 9.66 -34.46 3.02
CA GLY A 5 9.48 -35.51 2.00
C GLY A 5 9.42 -34.98 0.55
N ARG A 6 9.60 -35.86 -0.45
CA ARG A 6 9.56 -35.52 -1.90
C ARG A 6 8.30 -34.74 -2.31
N PHE A 7 7.16 -35.02 -1.68
CA PHE A 7 5.90 -34.30 -1.92
C PHE A 7 5.97 -32.82 -1.50
N HIS A 8 6.56 -32.52 -0.34
CA HIS A 8 6.76 -31.13 0.11
C HIS A 8 7.69 -30.35 -0.81
N THR A 9 8.76 -30.99 -1.28
CA THR A 9 9.69 -30.38 -2.24
C THR A 9 9.03 -30.17 -3.60
N HIS A 10 8.26 -31.15 -4.09
CA HIS A 10 7.56 -31.05 -5.37
C HIS A 10 6.50 -29.94 -5.34
N LEU A 11 5.66 -29.91 -4.29
CA LEU A 11 4.63 -28.88 -4.13
C LEU A 11 5.26 -27.48 -4.03
N LYS A 12 6.35 -27.32 -3.27
CA LYS A 12 7.12 -26.07 -3.22
C LYS A 12 7.58 -25.64 -4.61
N LEU A 13 8.24 -26.54 -5.36
CA LEU A 13 8.79 -26.21 -6.69
C LEU A 13 7.70 -25.85 -7.72
N THR A 14 6.54 -26.50 -7.65
CA THR A 14 5.42 -26.23 -8.56
C THR A 14 4.78 -24.86 -8.31
N TYR A 15 4.53 -24.49 -7.05
CA TYR A 15 3.82 -23.23 -6.73
C TYR A 15 4.73 -22.02 -6.60
N LEU A 16 6.03 -22.19 -6.33
CA LEU A 16 7.00 -21.10 -6.20
C LEU A 16 6.96 -20.09 -7.37
N PRO A 17 7.05 -20.52 -8.65
CA PRO A 17 7.00 -19.58 -9.78
C PRO A 17 5.64 -18.89 -9.92
N LEU A 18 4.55 -19.55 -9.53
CA LEU A 18 3.20 -18.98 -9.59
C LEU A 18 3.03 -17.86 -8.55
N VAL A 19 3.50 -18.07 -7.33
CA VAL A 19 3.46 -17.06 -6.26
C VAL A 19 4.34 -15.86 -6.63
N ASN A 20 5.57 -16.10 -7.10
CA ASN A 20 6.44 -15.02 -7.59
C ASN A 20 5.76 -14.20 -8.69
N ARG A 21 5.17 -14.87 -9.67
CA ARG A 21 4.49 -14.20 -10.78
C ARG A 21 3.28 -13.40 -10.32
N TYR A 22 2.49 -13.94 -9.39
CA TYR A 22 1.36 -13.24 -8.81
C TYR A 22 1.80 -11.97 -8.09
N VAL A 23 2.82 -12.05 -7.23
CA VAL A 23 3.33 -10.88 -6.50
C VAL A 23 3.87 -9.82 -7.46
N GLU A 24 4.62 -10.20 -8.51
CA GLU A 24 5.07 -9.26 -9.55
C GLU A 24 3.92 -8.54 -10.26
N LEU A 25 2.86 -9.28 -10.61
CA LEU A 25 1.69 -8.72 -11.26
C LEU A 25 0.94 -7.75 -10.33
N MET A 26 0.81 -8.11 -9.05
CA MET A 26 0.20 -7.25 -8.04
C MET A 26 1.03 -5.99 -7.80
N GLU A 27 2.35 -6.09 -7.66
CA GLU A 27 3.27 -4.95 -7.56
C GLU A 27 3.06 -3.98 -8.72
N THR A 28 3.08 -4.51 -9.95
CA THR A 28 2.89 -3.72 -11.16
C THR A 28 1.51 -3.08 -11.20
N SER A 29 0.47 -3.83 -10.84
CA SER A 29 -0.91 -3.35 -10.83
C SER A 29 -1.11 -2.23 -9.81
N ILE A 30 -0.56 -2.38 -8.60
CA ILE A 30 -0.63 -1.38 -7.53
C ILE A 30 0.10 -0.10 -7.94
N ALA A 31 1.35 -0.22 -8.43
CA ALA A 31 2.15 0.92 -8.89
C ALA A 31 1.50 1.68 -10.07
N GLN A 32 0.82 0.97 -10.97
CA GLN A 32 0.05 1.62 -12.04
C GLN A 32 -1.22 2.29 -11.52
N SER A 33 -1.89 1.67 -10.56
CA SER A 33 -3.16 2.18 -10.03
C SER A 33 -2.98 3.48 -9.25
N ILE A 34 -1.91 3.62 -8.46
CA ILE A 34 -1.60 4.85 -7.74
C ILE A 34 -1.35 6.02 -8.72
N HIS A 35 -0.59 5.77 -9.79
CA HIS A 35 -0.29 6.80 -10.78
C HIS A 35 -1.55 7.30 -11.49
N LYS A 36 -2.33 6.37 -12.06
CA LYS A 36 -3.57 6.69 -12.79
C LYS A 36 -4.67 7.21 -11.88
N GLY A 37 -4.70 6.77 -10.63
CA GLY A 37 -5.67 7.18 -9.62
C GLY A 37 -5.50 8.66 -9.27
N PHE A 38 -4.29 9.05 -8.87
CA PHE A 38 -4.01 10.45 -8.49
C PHE A 38 -4.14 11.45 -9.65
N GLU A 39 -3.93 11.03 -10.90
CA GLU A 39 -4.19 11.89 -12.07
C GLU A 39 -5.67 12.28 -12.21
N LYS A 40 -6.58 11.42 -11.74
CA LYS A 40 -8.04 11.60 -11.86
C LYS A 40 -8.72 11.89 -10.52
N GLU A 41 -7.93 12.05 -9.47
CA GLU A 41 -8.42 12.20 -8.11
C GLU A 41 -9.13 13.55 -7.94
N ARG A 42 -10.30 13.50 -7.31
CA ARG A 42 -11.14 14.68 -7.03
C ARG A 42 -10.89 15.25 -5.64
N TRP A 43 -10.14 14.52 -4.81
CA TRP A 43 -9.84 14.91 -3.42
C TRP A 43 -11.10 15.03 -2.56
N GLU A 44 -12.08 14.17 -2.83
CA GLU A 44 -13.23 13.99 -1.96
C GLU A 44 -12.80 13.16 -0.74
N ILE A 45 -13.23 13.60 0.45
CA ILE A 45 -12.93 12.88 1.69
C ILE A 45 -13.58 11.51 1.64
N LYS A 46 -12.77 10.47 1.76
CA LYS A 46 -13.22 9.09 1.88
C LYS A 46 -12.45 8.44 3.02
N SER A 47 -13.16 8.07 4.09
CA SER A 47 -12.57 7.43 5.27
C SER A 47 -11.39 8.27 5.81
N ASN A 48 -10.16 7.76 5.80
CA ASN A 48 -8.97 8.41 6.33
C ASN A 48 -8.18 9.16 5.26
N GLY A 49 -8.70 9.33 4.05
CA GLY A 49 -8.00 10.02 2.97
C GLY A 49 -8.91 10.30 1.78
N CYS A 50 -8.52 9.81 0.61
CA CYS A 50 -9.26 9.92 -0.65
C CYS A 50 -9.52 8.54 -1.26
N ALA A 51 -10.28 8.50 -2.36
CA ALA A 51 -10.62 7.24 -3.02
C ALA A 51 -9.37 6.43 -3.45
N THR A 52 -8.35 7.11 -3.98
CA THR A 52 -7.13 6.48 -4.46
C THR A 52 -6.27 5.94 -3.31
N SER A 53 -6.07 6.71 -2.23
CA SER A 53 -5.23 6.28 -1.11
C SER A 53 -5.85 5.10 -0.35
N GLU A 54 -7.17 5.11 -0.15
CA GLU A 54 -7.90 4.03 0.52
C GLU A 54 -7.79 2.72 -0.27
N ASP A 55 -7.98 2.77 -1.60
CA ASP A 55 -7.83 1.60 -2.47
C ASP A 55 -6.39 1.07 -2.48
N LEU A 56 -5.40 1.97 -2.47
CA LEU A 56 -3.99 1.63 -2.38
C LEU A 56 -3.68 0.84 -1.10
N PHE A 57 -4.02 1.41 0.07
CA PHE A 57 -3.72 0.78 1.34
C PHE A 57 -4.50 -0.51 1.55
N TRP A 58 -5.75 -0.55 1.08
CA TRP A 58 -6.53 -1.78 1.09
C TRP A 58 -5.87 -2.89 0.25
N LYS A 59 -5.38 -2.59 -0.96
CA LYS A 59 -4.67 -3.57 -1.81
C LYS A 59 -3.39 -4.08 -1.16
N LEU A 60 -2.63 -3.20 -0.50
CA LEU A 60 -1.40 -3.57 0.20
C LEU A 60 -1.70 -4.49 1.39
N ASP A 61 -2.69 -4.14 2.21
CA ASP A 61 -3.13 -4.94 3.36
C ASP A 61 -3.66 -6.32 2.89
N ALA A 62 -4.50 -6.35 1.85
CA ALA A 62 -5.04 -7.57 1.28
C ALA A 62 -3.93 -8.50 0.73
N LEU A 63 -2.93 -7.93 0.05
CA LEU A 63 -1.79 -8.69 -0.46
C LEU A 63 -0.91 -9.25 0.67
N GLN A 64 -0.63 -8.45 1.70
CA GLN A 64 0.10 -8.91 2.88
C GLN A 64 -0.65 -10.02 3.62
N ALA A 65 -1.97 -9.86 3.82
CA ALA A 65 -2.81 -10.87 4.44
C ALA A 65 -2.83 -12.17 3.62
N PHE A 66 -2.94 -12.08 2.29
CA PHE A 66 -2.90 -13.23 1.41
C PHE A 66 -1.58 -14.02 1.56
N ILE A 67 -0.44 -13.34 1.53
CA ILE A 67 0.87 -13.99 1.66
C ILE A 67 1.09 -14.55 3.06
N ALA A 68 0.66 -13.85 4.11
CA ALA A 68 0.70 -14.37 5.48
C ALA A 68 -0.13 -15.65 5.62
N ASN A 69 -1.33 -15.67 5.03
CA ASN A 69 -2.22 -16.83 5.06
C ASN A 69 -1.76 -18.01 4.19
N LEU A 70 -0.79 -17.81 3.31
CA LEU A 70 -0.19 -18.88 2.52
C LEU A 70 0.59 -19.87 3.39
N HIS A 71 1.04 -19.47 4.59
CA HIS A 71 1.81 -20.28 5.54
C HIS A 71 2.94 -21.06 4.85
N TRP A 72 3.76 -20.37 4.05
CA TRP A 72 4.70 -21.04 3.17
C TRP A 72 5.66 -21.96 3.95
N PRO A 73 5.82 -23.23 3.55
CA PRO A 73 6.47 -24.26 4.37
C PRO A 73 7.99 -24.07 4.53
N CYS A 74 8.60 -23.13 3.80
CA CYS A 74 10.03 -22.84 3.86
C CYS A 74 10.23 -21.44 4.44
N SER A 75 10.84 -21.37 5.64
CA SER A 75 11.09 -20.12 6.37
C SER A 75 11.83 -19.09 5.52
N ASP A 76 12.85 -19.49 4.77
CA ASP A 76 13.71 -18.56 4.05
C ASP A 76 12.96 -17.80 2.94
N TYR A 77 12.14 -18.52 2.17
CA TYR A 77 11.32 -17.89 1.13
C TYR A 77 10.16 -17.08 1.73
N ALA A 78 9.57 -17.53 2.84
CA ALA A 78 8.54 -16.77 3.54
C ALA A 78 9.09 -15.41 4.01
N THR A 79 10.30 -15.38 4.57
CA THR A 79 11.00 -14.14 4.98
C THR A 79 11.31 -13.25 3.77
N VAL A 80 11.77 -13.83 2.65
CA VAL A 80 12.03 -13.06 1.42
C VAL A 80 10.75 -12.42 0.88
N LEU A 81 9.64 -13.16 0.86
CA LEU A 81 8.33 -12.63 0.46
C LEU A 81 7.88 -11.51 1.39
N GLU A 82 8.00 -11.69 2.69
CA GLU A 82 7.63 -10.67 3.68
C GLU A 82 8.44 -9.38 3.50
N HIS A 83 9.76 -9.51 3.33
CA HIS A 83 10.62 -8.35 3.06
C HIS A 83 10.24 -7.65 1.76
N ARG A 84 9.94 -8.41 0.70
CA ARG A 84 9.50 -7.88 -0.59
C ARG A 84 8.20 -7.08 -0.47
N LEU A 85 7.21 -7.60 0.26
CA LEU A 85 5.94 -6.89 0.48
C LEU A 85 6.10 -5.65 1.36
N LYS A 86 6.99 -5.68 2.36
CA LYS A 86 7.31 -4.49 3.17
C LYS A 86 7.96 -3.40 2.33
N HIS A 87 8.91 -3.78 1.46
CA HIS A 87 9.52 -2.84 0.54
C HIS A 87 8.49 -2.24 -0.42
N LEU A 88 7.60 -3.07 -0.97
CA LEU A 88 6.50 -2.59 -1.80
C LEU A 88 5.61 -1.60 -1.05
N ALA A 89 5.20 -1.92 0.19
CA ALA A 89 4.36 -1.05 1.00
C ALA A 89 5.06 0.29 1.29
N ALA A 90 6.34 0.28 1.63
CA ALA A 90 7.13 1.48 1.88
C ALA A 90 7.22 2.37 0.62
N ASP A 91 7.60 1.80 -0.52
CA ASP A 91 7.70 2.51 -1.81
C ASP A 91 6.35 3.09 -2.24
N MET A 92 5.27 2.31 -2.15
CA MET A 92 3.93 2.78 -2.50
C MET A 92 3.43 3.89 -1.56
N THR A 93 3.75 3.80 -0.27
CA THR A 93 3.40 4.85 0.70
C THR A 93 4.17 6.14 0.41
N GLU A 94 5.46 6.03 0.08
CA GLU A 94 6.26 7.19 -0.33
C GLU A 94 5.71 7.84 -1.60
N GLN A 95 5.38 7.05 -2.63
CA GLN A 95 4.77 7.57 -3.85
C GLN A 95 3.40 8.22 -3.59
N CYS A 96 2.60 7.69 -2.66
CA CYS A 96 1.33 8.29 -2.24
C CYS A 96 1.55 9.68 -1.64
N ILE A 97 2.54 9.83 -0.76
CA ILE A 97 2.90 11.11 -0.15
C ILE A 97 3.41 12.09 -1.21
N GLN A 98 4.33 11.66 -2.08
CA GLN A 98 4.91 12.51 -3.13
C GLN A 98 3.83 13.02 -4.10
N LYS A 99 2.88 12.16 -4.50
CA LYS A 99 1.76 12.56 -5.37
C LYS A 99 0.80 13.52 -4.67
N THR A 100 0.55 13.30 -3.38
CA THR A 100 -0.29 14.18 -2.56
C THR A 100 0.35 15.55 -2.39
N ASP A 101 1.64 15.62 -2.08
CA ASP A 101 2.38 16.89 -2.01
C ASP A 101 2.35 17.61 -3.37
N ALA A 102 2.64 16.91 -4.47
CA ALA A 102 2.56 17.52 -5.80
C ALA A 102 1.18 18.12 -6.12
N ALA A 103 0.10 17.41 -5.75
CA ALA A 103 -1.27 17.90 -5.91
C ALA A 103 -1.57 19.09 -4.99
N PHE A 104 -1.09 19.06 -3.76
CA PHE A 104 -1.20 20.16 -2.80
C PHE A 104 -0.49 21.42 -3.29
N GLN A 105 0.75 21.31 -3.80
CA GLN A 105 1.48 22.43 -4.39
C GLN A 105 0.76 23.00 -5.62
N GLN A 106 0.15 22.16 -6.45
CA GLN A 106 -0.66 22.63 -7.58
C GLN A 106 -1.93 23.33 -7.13
N TRP A 107 -2.59 22.82 -6.09
CA TRP A 107 -3.77 23.42 -5.50
C TRP A 107 -3.46 24.81 -4.92
N LEU A 108 -2.34 24.97 -4.21
CA LEU A 108 -1.85 26.27 -3.73
C LEU A 108 -1.62 27.27 -4.88
N LYS A 109 -1.00 26.81 -5.98
CA LYS A 109 -0.72 27.66 -7.16
C LYS A 109 -1.96 28.08 -7.92
N LYS A 110 -3.03 27.27 -7.91
CA LYS A 110 -4.32 27.63 -8.53
C LYS A 110 -4.98 28.83 -7.85
N GLY A 111 -4.42 29.31 -6.74
CA GLY A 111 -4.87 30.52 -6.08
C GLY A 111 -6.34 30.42 -5.78
N VAL A 112 -6.77 29.25 -5.24
CA VAL A 112 -8.07 29.14 -4.58
C VAL A 112 -8.03 30.23 -3.52
N THR A 113 -8.61 31.34 -3.91
CA THR A 113 -8.71 32.54 -3.13
C THR A 113 -9.39 32.06 -1.85
N PHE A 114 -8.76 32.33 -0.71
CA PHE A 114 -9.40 32.23 0.58
C PHE A 114 -10.61 33.20 0.58
N ILE A 115 -11.67 32.89 -0.16
CA ILE A 115 -12.97 33.57 -0.13
C ILE A 115 -13.82 32.82 0.88
N SER A 116 -13.31 32.69 2.08
CA SER A 116 -14.15 32.41 3.23
C SER A 116 -13.53 33.16 4.38
N THR A 117 -14.20 34.24 4.74
CA THR A 117 -14.02 34.97 6.00
C THR A 117 -14.35 34.10 7.23
N ASP A 118 -14.57 32.80 7.04
CA ASP A 118 -15.08 31.89 8.07
C ASP A 118 -14.00 30.97 8.66
N TYR A 119 -12.72 31.15 8.30
CA TYR A 119 -11.61 30.30 8.78
C TYR A 119 -11.80 28.80 8.51
N ILE A 120 -12.61 28.43 7.52
CA ILE A 120 -12.91 27.03 7.16
C ILE A 120 -11.85 26.50 6.18
N LEU A 121 -11.25 25.36 6.50
CA LEU A 121 -10.32 24.66 5.61
C LEU A 121 -11.11 24.03 4.43
N PRO A 122 -10.70 24.22 3.17
CA PRO A 122 -11.33 23.55 2.03
C PRO A 122 -11.26 22.03 2.13
N SER A 123 -12.33 21.34 1.70
CA SER A 123 -12.47 19.88 1.79
C SER A 123 -11.33 19.11 1.12
N GLU A 124 -10.83 19.60 0.01
CA GLU A 124 -9.77 18.99 -0.77
C GLU A 124 -8.44 19.04 -0.02
N MET A 125 -8.19 20.14 0.68
CA MET A 125 -7.03 20.26 1.57
C MET A 125 -7.16 19.30 2.76
N CYS A 126 -8.34 19.20 3.37
CA CYS A 126 -8.60 18.21 4.43
C CYS A 126 -8.31 16.79 3.93
N ALA A 127 -8.77 16.43 2.71
CA ALA A 127 -8.52 15.12 2.13
C ALA A 127 -7.01 14.87 1.92
N MET A 128 -6.26 15.82 1.36
CA MET A 128 -4.81 15.70 1.19
C MET A 128 -4.07 15.53 2.52
N VAL A 129 -4.42 16.31 3.55
CA VAL A 129 -3.83 16.19 4.88
C VAL A 129 -4.15 14.83 5.50
N ASN A 130 -5.41 14.39 5.38
CA ASN A 130 -5.83 13.07 5.85
C ASN A 130 -5.02 11.95 5.18
N VAL A 131 -4.80 12.01 3.86
CA VAL A 131 -3.95 11.04 3.14
C VAL A 131 -2.54 10.97 3.74
N VAL A 132 -1.91 12.10 4.05
CA VAL A 132 -0.56 12.12 4.64
C VAL A 132 -0.56 11.57 6.07
N LEU A 133 -1.58 11.89 6.87
CA LEU A 133 -1.73 11.36 8.22
C LEU A 133 -1.97 9.85 8.22
N ASP A 134 -2.84 9.36 7.33
CA ASP A 134 -3.09 7.93 7.19
C ASP A 134 -1.85 7.21 6.65
N ALA A 135 -1.16 7.75 5.65
CA ALA A 135 0.11 7.19 5.16
C ALA A 135 1.14 7.00 6.27
N ARG A 136 1.22 7.92 7.24
CA ARG A 136 2.04 7.75 8.44
C ARG A 136 1.57 6.58 9.32
N ASN A 137 0.27 6.47 9.56
CA ASN A 137 -0.30 5.36 10.35
C ASN A 137 -0.09 4.01 9.67
N GLN A 138 -0.33 3.94 8.35
CA GLN A 138 -0.10 2.75 7.54
C GLN A 138 1.38 2.39 7.46
N SER A 139 2.30 3.36 7.47
CA SER A 139 3.74 3.07 7.56
C SER A 139 4.08 2.30 8.83
N PHE A 140 3.49 2.66 9.97
CA PHE A 140 3.68 1.88 11.20
C PHE A 140 3.08 0.49 11.06
N LYS A 141 1.87 0.35 10.51
CA LYS A 141 1.18 -0.94 10.41
C LYS A 141 1.81 -1.91 9.39
N LEU A 142 2.11 -1.43 8.19
CA LEU A 142 2.52 -2.25 7.04
C LEU A 142 4.05 -2.48 6.99
N CYS A 143 4.84 -1.58 7.62
CA CYS A 143 6.30 -1.66 7.60
C CYS A 143 6.91 -2.12 8.93
N THR A 144 6.16 -2.15 10.05
CA THR A 144 6.65 -2.81 11.27
C THR A 144 6.27 -4.28 11.27
N VAL A 145 7.28 -5.13 11.42
CA VAL A 145 7.15 -6.58 11.57
C VAL A 145 6.29 -6.85 12.80
N LYS A 146 5.35 -7.80 12.72
CA LYS A 146 4.68 -8.38 13.88
C LYS A 146 5.72 -8.61 14.98
N ALA A 147 5.60 -7.89 16.10
CA ALA A 147 6.22 -8.33 17.33
C ALA A 147 5.59 -9.70 17.64
N VAL A 148 6.43 -10.72 17.56
CA VAL A 148 6.35 -12.04 18.16
C VAL A 148 5.11 -12.23 19.04
N ASP A 149 4.19 -13.10 18.60
CA ASP A 149 3.45 -13.93 19.53
C ASP A 149 4.10 -15.31 19.49
N SER A 150 4.62 -15.68 20.65
CA SER A 150 5.42 -16.89 20.95
C SER A 150 4.58 -18.16 20.98
#